data_AF-A0A151MUD2-F1
#
_entry.id   AF-A0A151MUD2-F1
#
_cell.length_a   1.000
_cell.length_b   1.000
_cell.length_c   1.000
_cell.angle_alpha   90.00
_cell.angle_beta   90.00
_cell.angle_gamma   90.00
#
_symmetry.space_group_name_H-M   'P 1'
#
loop_
_entity.id
_entity.type
_entity.pdbx_description
1 polymer ?
#
loop_
_entity_poly.entity_id
_entity_poly.type
_entity_poly.pdbx_seq_one_letter_code
_entity_poly.pdbx_strand_id
1 'polypeptide(L)'
;MFVAAAGAYVNVVTHLVQLSLLTGLGSLGLMIWLLSTPHSAETEQKRLGMLAGFAFLTGVNLGPLLEMCIAINPSILPTAFLGTAVIFTCFTLSALYARRRSYLYLGGFLFSGLSLMFLFSLVNLFVGSTWLFTANLYVGLMVMCGFVLFDTQLIIEKAESGDKDYIWHCVDLFLDFVNIFRELMIILGMNEGCCNQQAGDKGWVCVAPSASLVPHESLSCPASAQPAALQRETCTQCQGEEGGAAALAGGTGASSPQNQCQEQ
;
A
#
# COMPACT_ATOMS: atom_id res chain seq x y z
N MET A 1 -8.21 11.59 -5.02
CA MET A 1 -8.08 10.66 -3.88
C MET A 1 -9.41 10.36 -3.19
N PHE A 2 -10.14 11.33 -2.64
CA PHE A 2 -11.44 11.05 -1.98
C PHE A 2 -12.45 10.28 -2.84
N VAL A 3 -12.56 10.60 -4.13
CA VAL A 3 -13.44 9.90 -5.07
C VAL A 3 -13.03 8.43 -5.26
N ALA A 4 -11.72 8.16 -5.31
CA ALA A 4 -11.21 6.79 -5.38
C ALA A 4 -11.46 6.03 -4.07
N ALA A 5 -11.29 6.68 -2.91
CA ALA A 5 -11.63 6.09 -1.62
C ALA A 5 -13.12 5.75 -1.50
N ALA A 6 -14.01 6.61 -2.03
CA ALA A 6 -15.44 6.32 -2.11
C ALA A 6 -15.73 5.11 -3.00
N GLY A 7 -15.07 4.99 -4.17
CA GLY A 7 -15.20 3.82 -5.04
C GLY A 7 -14.74 2.52 -4.39
N ALA A 8 -13.59 2.56 -3.71
CA ALA A 8 -13.09 1.47 -2.91
C ALA A 8 -14.07 1.03 -1.81
N TYR A 9 -14.61 2.00 -1.05
CA TYR A 9 -15.60 1.74 0.00
C TYR A 9 -16.87 1.09 -0.55
N VAL A 10 -17.39 1.61 -1.67
CA VAL A 10 -18.56 1.03 -2.34
C VAL A 10 -18.29 -0.42 -2.70
N ASN A 11 -17.13 -0.75 -3.26
CA ASN A 11 -16.79 -2.14 -3.60
C ASN A 11 -16.83 -3.06 -2.37
N VAL A 12 -16.21 -2.64 -1.26
CA VAL A 12 -16.16 -3.42 -0.02
C VAL A 12 -17.56 -3.69 0.54
N VAL A 13 -18.46 -2.72 0.49
CA VAL A 13 -19.84 -2.87 1.00
C VAL A 13 -20.71 -3.72 0.07
N THR A 14 -20.51 -3.60 -1.24
CA THR A 14 -21.36 -4.25 -2.24
C THR A 14 -20.85 -5.62 -2.69
N HIS A 15 -19.66 -6.04 -2.23
CA HIS A 15 -18.97 -7.26 -2.64
C HIS A 15 -18.98 -7.46 -4.17
N LEU A 16 -18.72 -6.39 -4.93
CA LEU A 16 -18.70 -6.42 -6.40
C LEU A 16 -17.45 -7.11 -6.99
N VAL A 17 -16.84 -8.04 -6.25
CA VAL A 17 -15.57 -8.71 -6.59
C VAL A 17 -15.62 -9.37 -7.98
N GLN A 18 -16.78 -9.90 -8.38
CA GLN A 18 -16.99 -10.53 -9.70
C GLN A 18 -16.99 -9.56 -10.88
N LEU A 19 -17.11 -8.25 -10.66
CA LEU A 19 -17.16 -7.23 -11.71
C LEU A 19 -15.80 -6.56 -11.97
N SER A 20 -14.71 -7.04 -11.35
CA SER A 20 -13.37 -6.46 -11.48
C SER A 20 -12.92 -6.26 -12.95
N LEU A 21 -13.26 -7.22 -13.84
CA LEU A 21 -12.95 -7.08 -15.27
C LEU A 21 -13.81 -5.99 -15.94
N LEU A 22 -15.09 -5.89 -15.57
CA LEU A 22 -16.01 -4.89 -16.11
C LEU A 22 -15.61 -3.48 -15.66
N THR A 23 -15.20 -3.32 -14.40
CA THR A 23 -14.70 -2.05 -13.86
C THR A 23 -13.35 -1.69 -14.45
N GLY A 24 -12.49 -2.67 -14.75
CA GLY A 24 -11.26 -2.46 -15.51
C GLY A 24 -11.53 -1.94 -16.92
N LEU A 25 -12.40 -2.62 -17.68
CA LEU A 25 -12.82 -2.19 -19.02
C LEU A 25 -13.52 -0.83 -19.01
N GLY A 26 -14.36 -0.56 -18.01
CA GLY A 26 -15.00 0.75 -17.83
C GLY A 26 -13.98 1.87 -17.59
N SER A 27 -12.92 1.60 -16.81
CA SER A 27 -11.86 2.59 -16.56
C SER A 27 -11.08 2.92 -17.85
N LEU A 28 -10.79 1.90 -18.67
CA LEU A 28 -10.15 2.09 -19.97
C LEU A 28 -11.06 2.85 -20.94
N GLY A 29 -12.36 2.54 -20.95
CA GLY A 29 -13.35 3.24 -21.76
C GLY A 29 -13.42 4.74 -21.41
N LEU A 30 -13.43 5.07 -20.12
CA LEU A 30 -13.39 6.46 -19.67
C LEU A 30 -12.07 7.15 -20.02
N MET A 31 -10.94 6.45 -19.94
CA MET A 31 -9.64 7.00 -20.33
C MET A 31 -9.57 7.30 -21.85
N ILE A 32 -10.05 6.37 -22.68
CA ILE A 32 -10.14 6.55 -24.15
C ILE A 32 -11.09 7.68 -24.51
N TRP A 33 -12.18 7.84 -23.75
CA TRP A 33 -13.11 8.92 -23.97
C TRP A 33 -12.54 10.29 -23.57
N LEU A 34 -11.72 10.33 -22.51
CA LEU A 34 -11.00 11.53 -22.09
C LEU A 34 -9.98 11.97 -23.15
N LEU A 35 -9.30 11.03 -23.82
CA LEU A 35 -8.43 11.31 -24.98
C LEU A 35 -9.19 11.88 -26.18
N SER A 36 -10.43 11.43 -26.38
CA SER A 36 -11.26 11.85 -27.52
C SER A 36 -11.88 13.24 -27.35
N THR A 37 -11.78 13.82 -26.15
CA THR A 37 -12.44 15.09 -25.82
C THR A 37 -11.45 16.25 -25.98
N PRO A 38 -11.66 17.16 -26.96
CA PRO A 38 -10.73 18.26 -27.22
C PRO A 38 -10.67 19.28 -26.08
N HIS A 39 -9.49 19.89 -25.92
CA HIS A 39 -9.23 20.87 -24.88
C HIS A 39 -9.97 22.20 -25.17
N SER A 40 -11.05 22.47 -24.44
CA SER A 40 -11.77 23.74 -24.49
C SER A 40 -12.29 24.10 -23.10
N ALA A 41 -12.32 25.40 -22.78
CA ALA A 41 -12.73 25.92 -21.47
C ALA A 41 -14.20 25.57 -21.11
N GLU A 42 -15.08 25.42 -22.09
CA GLU A 42 -16.47 24.96 -21.85
C GLU A 42 -16.55 23.46 -21.51
N THR A 43 -15.57 22.67 -21.93
CA THR A 43 -15.57 21.21 -21.76
C THR A 43 -14.85 20.77 -20.49
N GLU A 44 -14.27 21.72 -19.74
CA GLU A 44 -13.50 21.47 -18.53
C GLU A 44 -14.29 20.69 -17.48
N GLN A 45 -15.54 21.09 -17.22
CA GLN A 45 -16.42 20.41 -16.25
C GLN A 45 -16.72 18.96 -16.65
N LYS A 46 -16.89 18.69 -17.95
CA LYS A 46 -17.08 17.33 -18.46
C LYS A 46 -15.82 16.48 -18.27
N ARG A 47 -14.64 17.05 -18.50
CA ARG A 47 -13.35 16.37 -18.27
C ARG A 47 -13.10 16.08 -16.79
N LEU A 48 -13.43 17.01 -15.90
CA LEU A 48 -13.36 16.78 -14.45
C LEU A 48 -14.34 15.69 -14.00
N GLY A 49 -15.56 15.66 -14.56
CA GLY A 49 -16.52 14.58 -14.32
C GLY A 49 -16.00 13.22 -14.78
N MET A 50 -15.39 13.15 -15.97
CA MET A 50 -14.76 11.92 -16.47
C MET A 50 -13.56 11.50 -15.63
N LEU A 51 -12.74 12.45 -15.18
CA LEU A 51 -11.63 12.20 -14.25
C LEU A 51 -12.14 11.62 -12.93
N ALA A 52 -13.21 12.18 -12.38
CA ALA A 52 -13.83 11.68 -11.17
C ALA A 52 -14.37 10.25 -11.38
N GLY A 53 -15.01 9.98 -12.52
CA GLY A 53 -15.43 8.63 -12.91
C GLY A 53 -14.24 7.67 -12.98
N PHE A 54 -13.17 8.06 -13.68
CA PHE A 54 -11.95 7.27 -13.78
C PHE A 54 -11.33 6.97 -12.41
N ALA A 55 -11.24 7.98 -11.53
CA ALA A 55 -10.73 7.82 -10.18
C ALA A 55 -11.62 6.89 -9.33
N PHE A 56 -12.95 7.00 -9.48
CA PHE A 56 -13.90 6.13 -8.81
C PHE A 56 -13.72 4.66 -9.25
N LEU A 57 -13.68 4.39 -10.56
CA LEU A 57 -13.47 3.04 -11.08
C LEU A 57 -12.08 2.49 -10.70
N THR A 58 -11.05 3.34 -10.66
CA THR A 58 -9.72 2.94 -10.17
C THR A 58 -9.79 2.50 -8.69
N GLY A 59 -10.54 3.24 -7.87
CA GLY A 59 -10.83 2.87 -6.48
C GLY A 59 -11.57 1.54 -6.36
N VAL A 60 -12.59 1.32 -7.19
CA VAL A 60 -13.32 0.04 -7.23
C VAL A 60 -12.39 -1.12 -7.61
N ASN A 61 -11.48 -0.94 -8.57
CA ASN A 61 -10.49 -1.94 -8.96
C ASN A 61 -9.47 -2.28 -7.86
N LEU A 62 -9.25 -1.38 -6.88
CA LEU A 62 -8.46 -1.68 -5.69
C LEU A 62 -9.25 -2.47 -4.64
N GLY A 63 -10.58 -2.52 -4.74
CA GLY A 63 -11.49 -3.17 -3.79
C GLY A 63 -11.08 -4.58 -3.37
N PRO A 64 -10.85 -5.53 -4.30
CA PRO A 64 -10.45 -6.90 -3.94
C PRO A 64 -9.14 -6.97 -3.15
N LEU A 65 -8.19 -6.08 -3.45
CA LEU A 65 -6.93 -5.99 -2.72
C LEU A 65 -7.14 -5.42 -1.31
N LEU A 66 -8.02 -4.43 -1.17
CA LEU A 66 -8.39 -3.85 0.12
C LEU A 66 -9.10 -4.89 1.00
N GLU A 67 -10.04 -5.66 0.45
CA GLU A 67 -10.73 -6.74 1.17
C GLU A 67 -9.74 -7.78 1.72
N MET A 68 -8.77 -8.20 0.90
CA MET A 68 -7.70 -9.10 1.34
C MET A 68 -6.88 -8.50 2.50
N CYS A 69 -6.50 -7.23 2.41
CA CYS A 69 -5.71 -6.59 3.47
C CYS A 69 -6.52 -6.37 4.76
N ILE A 70 -7.80 -5.99 4.64
CA ILE A 70 -8.71 -5.81 5.77
C ILE A 70 -8.94 -7.14 6.51
N ALA A 71 -9.02 -8.26 5.77
CA ALA A 71 -9.13 -9.59 6.35
C ALA A 71 -7.89 -10.01 7.16
N ILE A 72 -6.70 -9.52 6.79
CA ILE A 72 -5.47 -9.75 7.54
C ILE A 72 -5.40 -8.81 8.74
N ASN A 73 -5.35 -7.50 8.49
CA ASN A 73 -5.29 -6.46 9.52
C ASN A 73 -5.81 -5.12 8.98
N PRO A 74 -6.85 -4.53 9.57
CA PRO A 74 -7.42 -3.26 9.10
C PRO A 74 -6.47 -2.07 9.26
N SER A 75 -5.50 -2.15 10.18
CA SER A 75 -4.48 -1.10 10.43
C SER A 75 -3.49 -0.91 9.27
N ILE A 76 -3.41 -1.85 8.33
CA ILE A 76 -2.52 -1.77 7.16
C ILE A 76 -2.94 -0.62 6.25
N LEU A 77 -4.25 -0.37 6.08
CA LEU A 77 -4.79 0.63 5.17
C LEU A 77 -4.30 2.06 5.45
N PRO A 78 -4.49 2.61 6.67
CA PRO A 78 -4.01 3.94 6.99
C PRO A 78 -2.48 4.02 6.96
N THR A 79 -1.79 2.94 7.36
CA THR A 79 -0.32 2.89 7.35
C THR A 79 0.23 2.95 5.92
N ALA A 80 -0.32 2.17 4.99
CA ALA A 80 0.05 2.17 3.58
C ALA A 80 -0.23 3.54 2.93
N PHE A 81 -1.37 4.15 3.25
CA PHE A 81 -1.73 5.47 2.74
C PHE A 81 -0.76 6.55 3.22
N LEU A 82 -0.44 6.58 4.52
CA LEU A 82 0.51 7.53 5.08
C LEU A 82 1.92 7.30 4.52
N GLY A 83 2.36 6.05 4.41
CA GLY A 83 3.64 5.70 3.78
C GLY A 83 3.72 6.17 2.33
N THR A 84 2.67 5.95 1.54
CA THR A 84 2.57 6.43 0.16
C THR A 84 2.65 7.95 0.09
N ALA A 85 1.92 8.66 0.96
CA ALA A 85 1.92 10.12 1.01
C ALA A 85 3.31 10.68 1.33
N VAL A 86 4.04 10.07 2.27
CA VAL A 86 5.41 10.47 2.62
C VAL A 86 6.36 10.21 1.44
N ILE A 87 6.32 9.02 0.86
CA ILE A 87 7.15 8.64 -0.30
C ILE A 87 6.90 9.61 -1.46
N PHE A 88 5.64 9.74 -1.88
CA PHE A 88 5.24 10.58 -2.99
C PHE A 88 5.68 12.04 -2.76
N THR A 89 5.41 12.59 -1.57
CA THR A 89 5.81 13.97 -1.24
C THR A 89 7.33 14.12 -1.27
N CYS A 90 8.09 13.19 -0.69
CA CYS A 90 9.55 13.26 -0.67
C CYS A 90 10.15 13.21 -2.08
N PHE A 91 9.66 12.32 -2.94
CA PHE A 91 10.12 12.21 -4.31
C PHE A 91 9.68 13.41 -5.15
N THR A 92 8.43 13.85 -5.07
CA THR A 92 7.95 15.06 -5.77
C THR A 92 8.74 16.30 -5.35
N LEU A 93 9.05 16.50 -4.06
CA LEU A 93 9.91 17.60 -3.60
C LEU A 93 11.33 17.50 -4.16
N SER A 94 11.89 16.29 -4.17
CA SER A 94 13.22 16.02 -4.74
C SER A 94 13.26 16.34 -6.23
N ALA A 95 12.22 15.97 -6.98
CA ALA A 95 12.05 16.36 -8.37
C ALA A 95 11.99 17.89 -8.50
N LEU A 96 11.18 18.59 -7.71
CA LEU A 96 11.05 20.05 -7.80
C LEU A 96 12.37 20.80 -7.53
N TYR A 97 13.24 20.27 -6.66
CA TYR A 97 14.51 20.90 -6.32
C TYR A 97 15.65 20.56 -7.29
N ALA A 98 15.52 19.47 -8.05
CA ALA A 98 16.55 19.02 -8.96
C ALA A 98 16.70 19.90 -10.20
N ARG A 99 17.88 19.79 -10.82
CA ARG A 99 18.18 20.54 -12.03
C ARG A 99 17.32 20.03 -13.18
N ARG A 100 16.67 20.96 -13.90
CA ARG A 100 15.78 20.62 -15.02
C ARG A 100 16.42 19.65 -16.01
N ARG A 101 15.60 18.76 -16.57
CA ARG A 101 15.92 17.74 -17.57
C ARG A 101 16.84 16.61 -17.14
N SER A 102 17.43 16.62 -15.94
CA SER A 102 18.28 15.50 -15.51
C SER A 102 17.52 14.17 -15.45
N TYR A 103 16.25 14.21 -15.05
CA TYR A 103 15.41 13.02 -14.91
C TYR A 103 14.68 12.61 -16.20
N LEU A 104 14.61 13.45 -17.23
CA LEU A 104 14.01 13.04 -18.51
C LEU A 104 14.84 11.94 -19.18
N TYR A 105 16.16 11.96 -19.01
CA TYR A 105 17.05 10.87 -19.45
C TYR A 105 16.83 9.57 -18.66
N LEU A 106 16.34 9.67 -17.42
CA LEU A 106 16.01 8.51 -16.58
C LEU A 106 14.75 7.79 -17.08
N GLY A 107 13.87 8.47 -17.82
CA GLY A 107 12.65 7.88 -18.38
C GLY A 107 12.92 6.61 -19.18
N GLY A 108 13.96 6.60 -20.03
CA GLY A 108 14.32 5.40 -20.81
C GLY A 108 14.71 4.20 -19.93
N PHE A 109 15.40 4.45 -18.81
CA PHE A 109 15.75 3.42 -17.84
C PHE A 109 14.51 2.91 -17.10
N LEU A 110 13.59 3.79 -16.69
CA LEU A 110 12.36 3.42 -16.00
C LEU A 110 11.41 2.59 -16.89
N PHE A 111 11.23 3.00 -18.15
CA PHE A 111 10.46 2.23 -19.12
C PHE A 111 11.08 0.86 -19.41
N SER A 112 12.42 0.78 -19.51
CA SER A 112 13.10 -0.50 -19.65
C SER A 112 12.93 -1.38 -18.41
N GLY A 113 12.98 -0.78 -17.21
CA GLY A 113 12.71 -1.47 -15.94
C GLY A 113 11.29 -2.04 -15.91
N LEU A 114 10.28 -1.23 -16.25
CA LEU A 114 8.88 -1.66 -16.31
C LEU A 114 8.67 -2.83 -17.29
N SER A 115 9.31 -2.77 -18.47
CA SER A 115 9.27 -3.86 -19.45
C SER A 115 9.90 -5.14 -18.89
N LEU A 116 11.01 -5.03 -18.16
CA LEU A 116 11.66 -6.17 -17.53
C LEU A 116 10.79 -6.77 -16.41
N MET A 117 10.15 -5.94 -15.59
CA MET A 117 9.20 -6.40 -14.57
C MET A 117 8.01 -7.13 -15.17
N PHE A 118 7.50 -6.64 -16.29
CA PHE A 118 6.44 -7.31 -17.03
C PHE A 118 6.88 -8.71 -17.47
N LEU A 119 8.09 -8.84 -18.05
CA LEU A 119 8.66 -10.14 -18.42
C LEU A 119 8.85 -11.05 -17.21
N PHE A 120 9.35 -10.53 -16.08
CA PHE A 120 9.49 -11.28 -14.83
C PHE A 120 8.13 -11.78 -14.32
N SER A 121 7.08 -10.97 -14.41
CA SER A 121 5.72 -11.37 -14.05
C SER A 121 5.20 -12.50 -14.95
N LEU A 122 5.50 -12.47 -16.26
CA LEU A 122 5.16 -13.57 -17.17
C LEU A 122 5.91 -14.85 -16.82
N VAL A 123 7.22 -14.77 -16.56
CA VAL A 123 8.03 -15.92 -16.15
C VAL A 123 7.51 -16.50 -14.83
N ASN A 124 7.18 -15.64 -13.87
CA ASN A 124 6.64 -16.07 -12.59
C ASN A 124 5.30 -16.82 -12.71
N LEU A 125 4.51 -16.54 -13.76
CA LEU A 125 3.27 -17.30 -14.03
C LEU A 125 3.54 -18.78 -14.34
N PHE A 126 4.66 -19.09 -15.00
CA PHE A 126 5.05 -20.47 -15.31
C PHE A 126 5.83 -21.15 -14.17
N VAL A 127 6.64 -20.39 -13.44
CA VAL A 127 7.51 -20.92 -12.38
C VAL A 127 6.82 -21.00 -11.02
N GLY A 128 5.93 -20.04 -10.71
CA GLY A 128 5.18 -19.99 -9.45
C GLY A 128 6.04 -19.75 -8.20
N SER A 129 7.17 -19.06 -8.31
CA SER A 129 8.09 -18.88 -7.17
C SER A 129 7.72 -17.67 -6.30
N THR A 130 7.45 -17.90 -5.01
CA THR A 130 7.18 -16.84 -4.02
C THR A 130 8.35 -15.85 -3.88
N TRP A 131 9.59 -16.31 -4.08
CA TRP A 131 10.77 -15.46 -3.95
C TRP A 131 10.86 -14.45 -5.10
N LEU A 132 10.61 -14.90 -6.34
CA LEU A 132 10.53 -14.02 -7.51
C LEU A 132 9.38 -13.02 -7.39
N PHE A 133 8.22 -13.45 -6.89
CA PHE A 133 7.09 -12.56 -6.63
C PHE A 133 7.44 -11.45 -5.64
N THR A 134 8.06 -11.82 -4.52
CA THR A 134 8.45 -10.85 -3.48
C THR A 134 9.50 -9.86 -4.00
N ALA A 135 10.52 -10.35 -4.71
CA ALA A 135 11.52 -9.50 -5.34
C ALA A 135 10.89 -8.52 -6.35
N ASN A 136 9.94 -9.00 -7.15
CA ASN A 136 9.21 -8.18 -8.12
C ASN A 136 8.39 -7.08 -7.44
N LEU A 137 7.82 -7.31 -6.25
CA LEU A 137 7.10 -6.26 -5.52
C LEU A 137 8.03 -5.14 -5.03
N TYR A 138 9.17 -5.48 -4.43
CA TYR A 138 10.13 -4.48 -3.95
C TYR A 138 10.78 -3.68 -5.09
N VAL A 139 11.12 -4.36 -6.18
CA VAL A 139 11.65 -3.68 -7.38
C VAL A 139 10.56 -2.83 -8.04
N GLY A 140 9.29 -3.29 -8.02
CA GLY A 140 8.14 -2.54 -8.55
C GLY A 140 7.95 -1.22 -7.82
N LEU A 141 7.93 -1.28 -6.48
CA LEU A 141 7.87 -0.09 -5.65
C LEU A 141 8.99 0.91 -5.96
N MET A 142 10.24 0.43 -6.10
CA MET A 142 11.38 1.28 -6.45
C MET A 142 11.22 1.93 -7.82
N VAL A 143 10.74 1.18 -8.82
CA VAL A 143 10.50 1.69 -10.17
C VAL A 143 9.37 2.72 -10.17
N MET A 144 8.27 2.49 -9.44
CA MET A 144 7.16 3.45 -9.32
C MET A 144 7.58 4.73 -8.59
N CYS A 145 8.43 4.64 -7.58
CA CYS A 145 9.04 5.84 -6.98
C CYS A 145 9.86 6.64 -8.00
N GLY A 146 10.55 5.94 -8.91
CA GLY A 146 11.24 6.56 -10.04
C GLY A 146 10.30 7.21 -11.05
N PHE A 147 9.13 6.59 -11.33
CA PHE A 147 8.10 7.19 -12.19
C PHE A 147 7.56 8.49 -11.61
N VAL A 148 7.30 8.58 -10.30
CA VAL A 148 6.90 9.85 -9.66
C VAL A 148 7.91 10.97 -9.95
N LEU A 149 9.21 10.69 -9.87
CA LEU A 149 10.25 11.68 -10.19
C LEU A 149 10.20 12.10 -11.66
N PHE A 150 10.07 11.12 -12.55
CA PHE A 150 10.02 11.35 -14.00
C PHE A 150 8.78 12.13 -14.41
N ASP A 151 7.59 11.73 -13.92
CA ASP A 151 6.32 12.35 -14.25
C ASP A 151 6.22 13.76 -13.68
N THR A 152 6.68 13.98 -12.45
CA THR A 152 6.78 15.34 -11.87
C THR A 152 7.65 16.25 -12.76
N GLN A 153 8.80 15.76 -13.22
CA GLN A 153 9.70 16.52 -14.08
C GLN A 153 9.14 16.75 -15.48
N LEU A 154 8.45 15.77 -16.03
CA LEU A 154 7.77 15.86 -17.31
C LEU A 154 6.65 16.92 -17.26
N ILE A 155 5.91 16.99 -16.16
CA ILE A 155 4.87 18.01 -15.93
C ILE A 155 5.47 19.41 -15.88
N ILE A 156 6.60 19.59 -15.18
CA ILE A 156 7.29 20.89 -15.11
C ILE A 156 7.75 21.34 -16.51
N GLU A 157 8.37 20.44 -17.28
CA GLU A 157 8.81 20.75 -18.65
C GLU A 157 7.63 21.08 -19.57
N LYS A 158 6.53 20.31 -19.50
CA LYS A 158 5.30 20.57 -20.27
C LYS A 158 4.69 21.93 -19.92
N ALA A 159 4.58 22.24 -18.63
CA ALA A 159 4.06 23.52 -18.15
C ALA A 159 4.90 24.72 -18.63
N GLU A 160 6.22 24.58 -18.67
CA GLU A 160 7.12 25.61 -19.20
C GLU A 160 7.07 25.74 -20.72
N SER A 161 6.78 24.63 -21.42
CA SER A 161 6.57 24.63 -22.88
C SER A 161 5.24 25.28 -23.31
N GLY A 162 4.41 25.72 -22.34
CA GLY A 162 3.14 26.39 -22.58
C GLY A 162 1.93 25.47 -22.60
N ASP A 163 2.10 24.18 -22.27
CA ASP A 163 1.00 23.24 -22.09
C ASP A 163 0.27 23.55 -20.77
N LYS A 164 -1.05 23.77 -20.84
CA LYS A 164 -1.89 24.11 -19.68
C LYS A 164 -2.87 22.98 -19.34
N ASP A 165 -2.59 21.77 -19.81
CA ASP A 165 -3.40 20.58 -19.57
C ASP A 165 -3.21 19.98 -18.17
N TYR A 166 -3.54 20.76 -17.12
CA TYR A 166 -3.45 20.30 -15.73
C TYR A 166 -4.29 19.05 -15.44
N ILE A 167 -5.37 18.82 -16.19
CA ILE A 167 -6.19 17.60 -16.03
C ILE A 167 -5.35 16.35 -16.34
N TRP A 168 -4.55 16.36 -17.41
CA TRP A 168 -3.69 15.23 -17.77
C TRP A 168 -2.55 15.06 -16.77
N HIS A 169 -1.92 16.17 -16.37
CA HIS A 169 -0.88 16.15 -15.34
C HIS A 169 -1.39 15.58 -14.01
N CYS A 170 -2.64 15.88 -13.63
CA CYS A 170 -3.27 15.30 -12.45
C CYS A 170 -3.56 13.80 -12.59
N VAL A 171 -3.90 13.31 -13.80
CA VAL A 171 -4.12 11.87 -14.06
C VAL A 171 -2.82 11.10 -13.89
N ASP A 172 -1.72 11.59 -14.48
CA ASP A 172 -0.41 10.95 -14.41
C ASP A 172 0.03 10.80 -12.95
N LEU A 173 0.03 11.89 -12.18
CA LEU A 173 0.36 11.88 -10.75
C LEU A 173 -0.62 11.05 -9.90
N PHE A 174 -1.89 10.99 -10.28
CA PHE A 174 -2.88 10.14 -9.60
C PHE A 174 -2.58 8.65 -9.78
N LEU A 175 -2.21 8.24 -10.99
CA LEU A 175 -1.86 6.87 -11.32
C LEU A 175 -0.60 6.42 -10.57
N ASP A 176 0.44 7.24 -10.57
CA ASP A 176 1.66 6.98 -9.81
C ASP A 176 1.38 6.77 -8.32
N PHE A 177 0.57 7.66 -7.73
CA PHE A 177 0.20 7.56 -6.33
C PHE A 177 -0.56 6.26 -6.03
N VAL A 178 -1.53 5.89 -6.89
CA VAL A 178 -2.31 4.65 -6.73
C VAL A 178 -1.42 3.41 -6.89
N ASN A 179 -0.44 3.43 -7.79
CA ASN A 179 0.48 2.31 -8.00
C ASN A 179 1.37 2.07 -6.77
N ILE A 180 1.97 3.14 -6.22
CA ILE A 180 2.77 3.04 -4.98
C ILE A 180 1.90 2.56 -3.83
N PHE A 181 0.67 3.07 -3.71
CA PHE A 181 -0.26 2.63 -2.67
C PHE A 181 -0.58 1.14 -2.76
N ARG A 182 -0.87 0.64 -3.98
CA ARG A 182 -1.11 -0.77 -4.25
C ARG A 182 0.10 -1.63 -3.84
N GLU A 183 1.31 -1.22 -4.23
CA GLU A 183 2.53 -1.97 -3.94
C GLU A 183 2.86 -2.01 -2.45
N LEU A 184 2.76 -0.86 -1.77
CA LEU A 184 2.94 -0.80 -0.32
C LEU A 184 1.91 -1.63 0.43
N MET A 185 0.65 -1.61 0.01
CA MET A 185 -0.38 -2.46 0.59
C MET A 185 -0.04 -3.94 0.49
N ILE A 186 0.40 -4.42 -0.68
CA ILE A 186 0.76 -5.83 -0.87
C ILE A 186 1.95 -6.18 0.01
N ILE A 187 2.97 -5.33 0.07
CA ILE A 187 4.17 -5.56 0.90
C ILE A 187 3.80 -5.64 2.39
N LEU A 188 3.01 -4.68 2.89
CA LEU A 188 2.57 -4.70 4.29
C LEU A 188 1.67 -5.90 4.59
N GLY A 189 0.74 -6.24 3.69
CA GLY A 189 -0.11 -7.43 3.83
C GLY A 189 0.69 -8.72 3.93
N MET A 190 1.73 -8.89 3.12
CA MET A 190 2.61 -10.05 3.17
C MET A 190 3.41 -10.12 4.48
N ASN A 191 3.96 -8.99 4.94
CA ASN A 191 4.75 -8.93 6.17
C ASN A 191 3.90 -9.26 7.41
N GLU A 192 2.69 -8.71 7.50
CA GLU A 192 1.75 -8.97 8.59
C GLU A 192 1.25 -10.41 8.58
N GLY A 193 0.95 -10.98 7.40
CA GLY A 193 0.57 -12.39 7.25
C GLY A 193 1.64 -13.35 7.78
N CYS A 194 2.92 -13.09 7.49
CA CYS A 194 4.02 -13.91 7.99
C CYS A 194 4.23 -13.76 9.51
N CYS A 195 4.07 -12.56 10.06
CA CYS A 195 4.16 -12.34 11.52
C CYS A 195 3.06 -13.11 12.27
N ASN A 196 1.83 -13.09 11.76
CA ASN A 196 0.69 -13.78 12.37
C ASN A 196 0.88 -15.30 12.37
N GLN A 197 1.48 -15.86 11.31
CA GLN A 197 1.80 -17.29 11.22
C GLN A 197 2.90 -17.72 12.20
N GLN A 198 3.95 -16.92 12.39
CA GLN A 198 5.03 -17.22 13.35
C GLN A 198 4.56 -17.16 14.81
N ALA A 199 3.59 -16.28 15.13
CA ALA A 199 2.96 -16.23 16.44
C ALA A 199 2.20 -17.55 16.72
N GLY A 200 1.43 -18.03 15.75
CA GLY A 200 0.70 -19.31 15.83
C GLY A 200 1.60 -20.54 16.00
N ASP A 201 2.72 -20.62 15.26
CA ASP A 201 3.65 -21.77 15.30
C ASP A 201 4.44 -21.87 16.62
N LYS A 202 4.73 -20.72 17.26
CA LYS A 202 5.45 -20.70 18.54
C LYS A 202 4.53 -20.77 19.77
N GLY A 203 3.22 -20.99 19.58
CA GLY A 203 2.24 -20.98 20.66
C GLY A 203 2.02 -19.62 21.33
N TRP A 204 2.52 -18.53 20.73
CA TRP A 204 2.28 -17.18 21.21
C TRP A 204 1.02 -16.66 20.55
N VAL A 205 -0.11 -16.76 21.24
CA VAL A 205 -1.33 -16.08 20.80
C VAL A 205 -1.11 -14.58 20.98
N CYS A 206 -1.08 -13.83 19.87
CA CYS A 206 -1.31 -12.39 19.94
C CYS A 206 -2.76 -12.19 20.40
N VAL A 207 -2.96 -12.00 21.70
CA VAL A 207 -4.28 -11.68 22.26
C VAL A 207 -4.60 -10.22 21.88
N ALA A 208 -5.09 -10.03 20.66
CA ALA A 208 -5.96 -8.90 20.37
C ALA A 208 -7.36 -9.22 20.92
N PRO A 209 -8.07 -8.26 21.53
CA PRO A 209 -9.38 -8.51 22.09
C PRO A 209 -10.38 -8.81 20.97
N SER A 210 -10.82 -10.07 20.93
CA SER A 210 -12.00 -10.61 20.22
C SER A 210 -12.12 -10.37 18.71
N ALA A 211 -11.91 -11.43 17.91
CA ALA A 211 -13.00 -12.13 17.19
C ALA A 211 -12.47 -13.12 16.13
N SER A 212 -12.82 -14.40 16.35
CA SER A 212 -13.22 -15.40 15.34
C SER A 212 -12.19 -16.01 14.38
N LEU A 213 -11.99 -17.32 14.55
CA LEU A 213 -11.18 -18.24 13.75
C LEU A 213 -11.72 -18.47 12.32
N VAL A 214 -10.80 -18.53 11.35
CA VAL A 214 -10.97 -19.24 10.07
C VAL A 214 -9.67 -20.02 9.78
N PRO A 215 -9.71 -21.30 9.38
CA PRO A 215 -8.51 -22.12 9.20
C PRO A 215 -7.86 -21.81 7.83
N HIS A 216 -6.54 -21.61 7.82
CA HIS A 216 -5.78 -21.28 6.61
C HIS A 216 -5.00 -22.50 6.11
N GLU A 217 -5.26 -22.88 4.86
CA GLU A 217 -4.41 -23.79 4.09
C GLU A 217 -3.11 -23.05 3.67
N SER A 218 -2.04 -23.83 3.57
CA SER A 218 -0.63 -23.44 3.53
C SER A 218 -0.21 -22.44 2.44
N LEU A 219 0.37 -21.30 2.82
CA LEU A 219 1.31 -20.55 1.99
C LEU A 219 2.62 -20.30 2.73
N SER A 220 3.71 -20.85 2.19
CA SER A 220 5.08 -20.74 2.69
C SER A 220 5.65 -19.32 2.55
N CYS A 221 6.06 -18.71 3.67
CA CYS A 221 6.71 -17.41 3.72
C CYS A 221 8.15 -17.44 3.17
N PRO A 222 8.58 -16.44 2.36
CA PRO A 222 9.95 -16.32 1.89
C PRO A 222 10.88 -15.82 3.01
N ALA A 223 12.08 -16.42 3.09
CA ALA A 223 13.09 -16.19 4.13
C ALA A 223 13.69 -14.77 4.21
N SER A 224 13.30 -13.84 3.32
CA SER A 224 13.83 -12.47 3.26
C SER A 224 13.08 -11.46 4.14
N ALA A 225 11.96 -11.85 4.77
CA ALA A 225 11.17 -10.98 5.65
C ALA A 225 11.58 -11.10 7.14
N GLN A 226 12.84 -11.42 7.44
CA GLN A 226 13.38 -11.33 8.79
C GLN A 226 13.99 -9.94 9.00
N PRO A 227 13.28 -8.96 9.60
CA PRO A 227 13.95 -7.79 10.14
C PRO A 227 14.80 -8.25 11.34
N ALA A 228 16.12 -8.28 11.16
CA ALA A 228 17.12 -8.51 12.22
C ALA A 228 17.15 -7.40 13.31
N ALA A 229 16.14 -6.53 13.35
CA ALA A 229 16.05 -5.38 14.24
C ALA A 229 15.02 -5.55 15.37
N LEU A 230 14.12 -6.55 15.34
CA LEU A 230 13.12 -6.75 16.39
C LEU A 230 13.54 -7.79 17.45
N GLN A 231 14.83 -7.82 17.80
CA GLN A 231 15.34 -8.70 18.86
C GLN A 231 15.98 -7.94 20.02
N ARG A 232 15.87 -6.60 20.05
CA ARG A 232 16.53 -5.77 21.05
C ARG A 232 15.68 -4.78 21.84
N GLU A 233 14.38 -4.60 21.56
CA GLU A 233 13.59 -3.55 22.24
C GLU A 233 12.42 -4.05 23.12
N THR A 234 12.17 -5.35 23.22
CA THR A 234 11.13 -5.88 24.14
C THR A 234 11.68 -6.86 25.16
N CYS A 235 12.87 -6.57 25.71
CA CYS A 235 13.43 -7.29 26.85
C CYS A 235 14.04 -6.34 27.91
N THR A 236 13.63 -5.07 27.91
CA THR A 236 14.17 -4.02 28.81
C THR A 236 13.14 -3.53 29.83
N GLN A 237 12.08 -4.30 30.10
CA GLN A 237 11.10 -3.95 31.15
C GLN A 237 10.88 -5.04 32.21
N CYS A 238 11.84 -5.95 32.37
CA CYS A 238 11.91 -6.88 33.50
C CYS A 238 13.31 -6.86 34.15
N GLN A 239 13.75 -5.69 34.61
CA GLN A 239 14.83 -5.60 35.59
C GLN A 239 14.44 -4.61 36.68
N GLY A 240 14.00 -5.14 37.82
CA GLY A 240 13.74 -4.37 39.03
C GLY A 240 13.03 -5.22 40.08
N GLU A 241 13.76 -5.49 41.18
CA GLU A 241 13.31 -6.04 42.47
C GLU A 241 13.41 -7.56 42.68
N GLU A 242 14.65 -8.04 42.84
CA GLU A 242 14.90 -9.02 43.92
C GLU A 242 14.95 -8.25 45.25
N GLY A 243 13.99 -8.58 46.12
CA GLY A 243 13.77 -7.92 47.40
C GLY A 243 14.83 -8.21 48.46
N GLY A 244 15.09 -7.17 49.25
CA GLY A 244 15.59 -7.29 50.62
C GLY A 244 14.45 -7.07 51.62
N ALA A 245 14.45 -7.93 52.65
CA ALA A 245 13.87 -7.74 53.98
C ALA A 245 12.35 -7.91 54.21
N ALA A 246 12.09 -8.83 55.14
CA ALA A 246 10.83 -9.08 55.83
C ALA A 246 10.38 -7.92 56.73
N ALA A 247 9.05 -7.70 56.84
CA ALA A 247 8.35 -7.38 58.09
C ALA A 247 6.82 -7.26 57.89
N LEU A 248 6.10 -8.17 58.57
CA LEU A 248 4.91 -7.97 59.43
C LEU A 248 3.85 -6.87 59.14
N ALA A 249 2.59 -7.34 59.22
CA ALA A 249 1.38 -6.73 59.81
C ALA A 249 0.24 -6.29 58.87
N GLY A 250 -0.87 -7.04 58.94
CA GLY A 250 -2.21 -6.54 59.30
C GLY A 250 -3.05 -5.75 58.28
N GLY A 251 -4.26 -6.24 58.03
CA GLY A 251 -5.46 -5.37 57.89
C GLY A 251 -6.04 -5.16 56.49
N THR A 252 -7.16 -5.84 56.23
CA THR A 252 -8.39 -5.37 55.57
C THR A 252 -8.31 -4.45 54.32
N GLY A 253 -8.74 -5.03 53.18
CA GLY A 253 -9.75 -4.45 52.28
C GLY A 253 -9.36 -3.26 51.40
N ALA A 254 -9.15 -3.51 50.10
CA ALA A 254 -9.67 -2.68 49.01
C ALA A 254 -9.38 -3.35 47.65
N SER A 255 -10.42 -3.45 46.85
CA SER A 255 -10.48 -3.93 45.47
C SER A 255 -9.62 -3.12 44.50
N SER A 256 -8.76 -3.79 43.73
CA SER A 256 -8.30 -3.34 42.41
C SER A 256 -7.93 -4.59 41.58
N PRO A 257 -8.35 -4.72 40.31
CA PRO A 257 -8.15 -5.95 39.57
C PRO A 257 -6.70 -6.07 39.10
N GLN A 258 -5.98 -7.03 39.69
CA GLN A 258 -4.69 -7.49 39.18
C GLN A 258 -4.91 -8.26 37.88
N ASN A 259 -4.20 -7.84 36.83
CA ASN A 259 -3.94 -8.63 35.63
C ASN A 259 -3.33 -9.98 36.04
N GLN A 260 -4.11 -11.06 35.89
CA GLN A 260 -3.58 -12.42 35.97
C GLN A 260 -3.36 -12.94 34.55
N CYS A 261 -2.11 -13.19 34.21
CA CYS A 261 -1.76 -14.14 33.16
C CYS A 261 -2.07 -15.54 33.68
N GLN A 262 -3.03 -16.24 33.07
CA GLN A 262 -3.18 -17.69 33.24
C GLN A 262 -2.56 -18.40 32.05
N GLU A 263 -1.62 -19.31 32.33
CA GLU A 263 -1.24 -20.39 31.42
C GLU A 263 -2.46 -21.30 31.17
N GLN A 264 -2.71 -21.61 29.91
CA GLN A 264 -3.46 -22.80 29.48
C GLN A 264 -2.65 -23.54 28.43
#